data_AF-A0A345Z535-F1
#
_entry.id   AF-A0A345Z535-F1
#
_cell.length_a   1.000
_cell.length_b   1.000
_cell.length_c   1.000
_cell.angle_alpha   90.00
_cell.angle_beta   90.00
_cell.angle_gamma   90.00
#
_symmetry.space_group_name_H-M   'P 1'
#
loop_
_entity.id
_entity.type
_entity.pdbx_description
1 polymer ?
#
loop_
_entity_poly.entity_id
_entity_poly.type
_entity_poly.pdbx_seq_one_letter_code
_entity_poly.pdbx_strand_id
1 'polypeptide(L)'
;MKKILSILAVMGLTSTAVMGVVACTETPTKSAQNVHVLARVFNQAVSKAIEDNPLTPLESGVFDTEAIKADVIKNMNDKKSELEAVGIHLIPGYYQENEFYQKAFKSVAEFNKLTQKEKDDHQKYLTENNFKHEDIIIFVDSTFITASLDNPERITINIPRLNIVDSEGYDVLFNNGFNLTQMGIVSVKK
;
A
#
# COMPACT_ATOMS: atom_id res chain seq x y z
N MET A 1 -48.77 31.29 22.49
CA MET A 1 -47.47 30.83 23.02
C MET A 1 -46.95 29.72 22.12
N LYS A 2 -45.94 30.00 21.29
CA LYS A 2 -45.36 29.04 20.33
C LYS A 2 -44.33 28.16 21.06
N LYS A 3 -44.48 26.83 20.97
CA LYS A 3 -43.50 25.86 21.47
C LYS A 3 -42.28 25.91 20.55
N ILE A 4 -41.15 26.37 21.07
CA ILE A 4 -39.86 26.25 20.37
C ILE A 4 -39.32 24.85 20.72
N LEU A 5 -39.22 24.01 19.70
CA LEU A 5 -38.52 22.74 19.73
C LEU A 5 -37.04 23.04 19.93
N SER A 6 -36.48 22.66 21.07
CA SER A 6 -35.05 22.68 21.31
C SER A 6 -34.42 21.56 20.48
N ILE A 7 -33.94 21.89 19.28
CA ILE A 7 -32.98 21.03 18.57
C ILE A 7 -31.69 21.15 19.37
N LEU A 8 -31.37 20.12 20.18
CA LEU A 8 -29.98 19.89 20.56
C LEU A 8 -29.23 19.63 19.25
N ALA A 9 -28.57 20.67 18.76
CA ALA A 9 -27.49 20.50 17.81
C ALA A 9 -26.41 19.70 18.55
N VAL A 10 -26.38 18.39 18.31
CA VAL A 10 -25.19 17.58 18.54
C VAL A 10 -24.14 18.20 17.65
N MET A 11 -23.29 19.04 18.24
CA MET A 11 -22.05 19.47 17.60
C MET A 11 -21.23 18.20 17.43
N GLY A 12 -21.30 17.61 16.24
CA GLY A 12 -20.41 16.54 15.84
C GLY A 12 -18.98 17.07 15.99
N LEU A 13 -18.23 16.50 16.93
CA LEU A 13 -16.78 16.63 16.97
C LEU A 13 -16.26 15.99 15.68
N THR A 14 -16.13 16.79 14.62
CA THR A 14 -15.39 16.37 13.43
C THR A 14 -13.93 16.33 13.83
N SER A 15 -13.45 15.16 14.25
CA SER A 15 -12.02 14.92 14.45
C SER A 15 -11.34 15.13 13.10
N THR A 16 -10.67 16.27 12.94
CA THR A 16 -9.91 16.55 11.73
C THR A 16 -8.68 15.65 11.75
N ALA A 17 -8.77 14.47 11.12
CA ALA A 17 -7.61 13.65 10.85
C ALA A 17 -6.66 14.47 9.96
N VAL A 18 -5.45 14.73 10.44
CA VAL A 18 -4.41 15.37 9.64
C VAL A 18 -3.62 14.25 9.00
N MET A 19 -3.73 14.12 7.68
CA MET A 19 -2.89 13.20 6.92
C MET A 19 -1.49 13.78 6.77
N GLY A 20 -0.51 13.05 7.31
CA GLY A 20 0.89 13.25 6.95
C GLY A 20 1.18 12.44 5.70
N VAL A 21 1.47 13.10 4.58
CA VAL A 21 2.08 12.44 3.41
C VAL A 21 3.43 11.90 3.87
N VAL A 22 3.60 10.57 3.92
CA VAL A 22 4.88 9.97 4.33
C VAL A 22 5.55 9.25 3.18
N ALA A 23 6.86 9.46 3.20
CA ALA A 23 7.82 9.33 2.14
C ALA A 23 7.93 7.93 1.56
N CYS A 24 8.16 7.93 0.25
CA CYS A 24 8.75 6.86 -0.52
C CYS A 24 10.00 6.35 0.23
N THR A 25 9.95 5.16 0.82
CA THR A 25 11.18 4.52 1.28
C THR A 25 12.06 4.27 0.04
N GLU A 26 13.31 4.72 0.11
CA GLU A 26 14.34 4.75 -0.95
C GLU A 26 14.61 3.36 -1.52
N THR A 27 13.66 2.85 -2.27
CA THR A 27 13.74 1.55 -2.88
C THR A 27 14.16 1.76 -4.33
N PRO A 28 15.12 1.00 -4.86
CA PRO A 28 15.43 1.03 -6.27
C PRO A 28 14.18 0.65 -7.06
N THR A 29 13.59 1.64 -7.71
CA THR A 29 12.72 1.47 -8.88
C THR A 29 13.20 2.55 -9.84
N LYS A 30 13.45 2.17 -11.09
CA LYS A 30 13.99 3.12 -12.08
C LYS A 30 12.97 4.17 -12.53
N SER A 31 11.69 4.07 -12.11
CA SER A 31 10.66 5.06 -12.40
C SER A 31 10.18 5.77 -11.14
N ALA A 32 10.84 6.88 -10.81
CA ALA A 32 10.38 7.81 -9.77
C ALA A 32 8.92 8.27 -10.04
N GLN A 33 8.53 8.37 -11.31
CA GLN A 33 7.17 8.72 -11.71
C GLN A 33 6.14 7.67 -11.26
N ASN A 34 6.42 6.37 -11.45
CA ASN A 34 5.51 5.30 -11.04
C ASN A 34 5.34 5.28 -9.51
N VAL A 35 6.42 5.51 -8.76
CA VAL A 35 6.35 5.65 -7.30
C VAL A 35 5.48 6.85 -6.90
N HIS A 36 5.62 7.99 -7.56
CA HIS A 36 4.80 9.17 -7.28
C HIS A 36 3.31 8.93 -7.62
N VAL A 37 3.02 8.25 -8.72
CA VAL A 37 1.64 7.89 -9.07
C VAL A 37 1.06 6.93 -8.03
N LEU A 38 1.79 5.88 -7.65
CA LEU A 38 1.39 4.96 -6.58
C LEU A 38 1.11 5.71 -5.28
N ALA A 39 2.04 6.55 -4.82
CA ALA A 39 1.91 7.30 -3.57
C ALA A 39 0.70 8.24 -3.61
N ARG A 40 0.47 8.93 -4.74
CA ARG A 40 -0.72 9.78 -4.93
C ARG A 40 -2.01 8.97 -4.83
N VAL A 41 -2.12 7.89 -5.61
CA VAL A 41 -3.33 7.05 -5.66
C VAL A 41 -3.59 6.42 -4.29
N PHE A 42 -2.56 5.90 -3.65
CA PHE A 42 -2.67 5.31 -2.32
C PHE A 42 -3.08 6.34 -1.26
N ASN A 43 -2.51 7.54 -1.26
CA ASN A 43 -2.92 8.60 -0.35
C ASN A 43 -4.38 9.01 -0.58
N GLN A 44 -4.85 9.05 -1.84
CA GLN A 44 -6.26 9.30 -2.15
C GLN A 44 -7.16 8.18 -1.64
N ALA A 45 -6.76 6.91 -1.82
CA ALA A 45 -7.50 5.76 -1.33
C ALA A 45 -7.62 5.75 0.21
N VAL A 46 -6.53 6.10 0.90
CA VAL A 46 -6.51 6.28 2.35
C VAL A 46 -7.39 7.44 2.78
N SER A 47 -7.24 8.62 2.17
CA SER A 47 -8.06 9.80 2.50
C SER A 47 -9.54 9.47 2.43
N LYS A 48 -9.94 8.85 1.32
CA LYS A 48 -11.32 8.46 1.07
C LYS A 48 -11.83 7.44 2.07
N ALA A 49 -11.02 6.43 2.43
CA ALA A 49 -11.41 5.44 3.43
C ALA A 49 -11.64 6.07 4.82
N ILE A 50 -10.80 7.05 5.20
CA ILE A 50 -10.95 7.81 6.46
C ILE A 50 -12.18 8.72 6.41
N GLU A 51 -12.47 9.35 5.26
CA GLU A 51 -13.67 10.17 5.08
C GLU A 51 -14.95 9.33 5.16
N ASP A 52 -14.97 8.17 4.52
CA ASP A 52 -16.12 7.26 4.47
C ASP A 52 -16.34 6.56 5.83
N ASN A 53 -15.27 6.26 6.58
CA ASN A 53 -15.35 5.68 7.93
C ASN A 53 -14.43 6.44 8.91
N PRO A 54 -14.88 7.57 9.47
CA PRO A 54 -14.06 8.35 10.39
C PRO A 54 -13.57 7.52 11.58
N LEU A 55 -12.26 7.62 11.85
CA LEU A 55 -11.61 6.92 12.96
C LEU A 55 -12.19 7.39 14.30
N THR A 56 -13.13 6.62 14.83
CA THR A 56 -13.73 6.83 16.15
C THR A 56 -13.05 5.87 17.12
N PRO A 57 -12.45 6.35 18.23
CA PRO A 57 -11.85 5.46 19.21
C PRO A 57 -12.94 4.60 19.87
N LEU A 58 -12.69 3.29 19.98
CA LEU A 58 -13.51 2.37 20.75
C LEU A 58 -13.36 2.64 22.25
N GLU A 59 -14.25 2.07 23.08
CA GLU A 59 -14.15 2.16 24.55
C GLU A 59 -12.81 1.63 25.10
N SER A 60 -12.14 0.73 24.36
CA SER A 60 -10.80 0.21 24.66
C SER A 60 -9.66 1.18 24.34
N GLY A 61 -9.94 2.32 23.70
CA GLY A 61 -8.95 3.28 23.21
C GLY A 61 -8.27 2.86 21.90
N VAL A 62 -8.70 1.77 21.28
CA VAL A 62 -8.23 1.28 19.97
C VAL A 62 -9.18 1.73 18.87
N PHE A 63 -8.69 1.97 17.65
CA PHE A 63 -9.55 2.25 16.50
C PHE A 63 -10.08 0.97 15.85
N ASP A 64 -11.32 0.97 15.38
CA ASP A 64 -11.77 -0.04 14.42
C ASP A 64 -11.15 0.26 13.04
N THR A 65 -10.18 -0.56 12.65
CA THR A 65 -9.40 -0.38 11.43
C THR A 65 -9.81 -1.34 10.31
N GLU A 66 -10.73 -2.27 10.55
CA GLU A 66 -11.12 -3.26 9.54
C GLU A 66 -11.92 -2.60 8.41
N ALA A 67 -12.84 -1.70 8.74
CA ALA A 67 -13.57 -0.92 7.74
C ALA A 67 -12.63 -0.04 6.90
N ILE A 68 -11.65 0.62 7.54
CA ILE A 68 -10.61 1.40 6.85
C ILE A 68 -9.82 0.53 5.89
N LYS A 69 -9.36 -0.64 6.34
CA LYS A 69 -8.60 -1.57 5.51
C LYS A 69 -9.41 -2.00 4.29
N ALA A 70 -10.67 -2.39 4.48
CA ALA A 70 -11.55 -2.81 3.39
C ALA A 70 -11.75 -1.69 2.35
N ASP A 71 -11.97 -0.46 2.80
CA ASP A 71 -12.16 0.67 1.89
C ASP A 71 -10.87 1.13 1.21
N VAL A 72 -9.71 1.04 1.86
CA VAL A 72 -8.42 1.26 1.18
C VAL A 72 -8.24 0.25 0.04
N ILE A 73 -8.50 -1.03 0.29
CA ILE A 73 -8.40 -2.10 -0.72
C ILE A 73 -9.34 -1.82 -1.88
N LYS A 74 -10.61 -1.50 -1.59
CA LYS A 74 -11.62 -1.15 -2.60
C LYS A 74 -11.19 0.06 -3.43
N ASN A 75 -10.83 1.18 -2.78
CA ASN A 75 -10.46 2.42 -3.44
C ASN A 75 -9.19 2.26 -4.32
N MET A 76 -8.24 1.41 -3.90
CA MET A 76 -7.08 1.05 -4.73
C MET A 76 -7.50 0.24 -5.97
N ASN A 77 -8.39 -0.74 -5.81
CA ASN A 77 -8.90 -1.55 -6.91
C ASN A 77 -9.73 -0.73 -7.91
N ASP A 78 -10.48 0.28 -7.46
CA ASP A 78 -11.20 1.22 -8.34
C ASP A 78 -10.23 2.02 -9.23
N LYS A 79 -8.96 2.13 -8.82
CA LYS A 79 -7.87 2.80 -9.55
C LYS A 79 -6.98 1.85 -10.33
N LYS A 80 -7.31 0.56 -10.40
CA LYS A 80 -6.50 -0.48 -11.04
C LYS A 80 -6.08 -0.11 -12.46
N SER A 81 -7.01 0.30 -13.33
CA SER A 81 -6.68 0.65 -14.72
C SER A 81 -5.77 1.88 -14.84
N GLU A 82 -5.88 2.86 -13.93
CA GLU A 82 -4.99 4.03 -13.88
C GLU A 82 -3.56 3.63 -13.48
N LEU A 83 -3.45 2.69 -12.53
CA LEU A 83 -2.18 2.15 -12.04
C LEU A 83 -1.50 1.25 -13.07
N GLU A 84 -2.24 0.32 -13.68
CA GLU A 84 -1.70 -0.62 -14.67
C GLU A 84 -1.22 0.10 -15.94
N ALA A 85 -1.87 1.22 -16.32
CA ALA A 85 -1.46 2.04 -17.46
C ALA A 85 -0.05 2.64 -17.32
N VAL A 86 0.47 2.73 -16.09
CA VAL A 86 1.82 3.25 -15.81
C VAL A 86 2.76 2.16 -15.26
N GLY A 87 2.41 0.88 -15.38
CA GLY A 87 3.27 -0.22 -14.91
C GLY A 87 3.15 -0.52 -13.40
N ILE A 88 2.06 -0.13 -12.75
CA ILE A 88 1.77 -0.52 -11.37
C ILE A 88 0.70 -1.62 -11.37
N HIS A 89 1.09 -2.83 -11.01
CA HIS A 89 0.24 -4.02 -11.11
C HIS A 89 -0.37 -4.36 -9.75
N LEU A 90 -1.69 -4.44 -9.69
CA LEU A 90 -2.40 -4.92 -8.51
C LEU A 90 -2.60 -6.44 -8.61
N ILE A 91 -1.86 -7.19 -7.80
CA ILE A 91 -1.92 -8.64 -7.73
C ILE A 91 -2.93 -9.05 -6.65
N PRO A 92 -3.94 -9.87 -7.00
CA PRO A 92 -4.89 -10.38 -6.01
C PRO A 92 -4.24 -11.42 -5.09
N GLY A 93 -4.76 -11.52 -3.88
CA GLY A 93 -4.35 -12.50 -2.87
C GLY A 93 -3.32 -11.97 -1.86
N TYR A 94 -3.11 -12.78 -0.82
CA TYR A 94 -2.20 -12.45 0.26
C TYR A 94 -0.74 -12.67 -0.14
N TYR A 95 0.11 -11.73 0.25
CA TYR A 95 1.51 -11.60 -0.14
C TYR A 95 2.29 -12.88 0.15
N GLN A 96 2.12 -13.47 1.34
CA GLN A 96 2.84 -14.68 1.72
C GLN A 96 2.35 -15.95 1.01
N GLU A 97 1.17 -15.92 0.42
CA GLU A 97 0.51 -17.07 -0.20
C GLU A 97 0.60 -17.03 -1.73
N ASN A 98 1.03 -15.92 -2.29
CA ASN A 98 0.93 -15.65 -3.71
C ASN A 98 2.15 -16.16 -4.52
N GLU A 99 1.90 -16.77 -5.68
CA GLU A 99 2.95 -17.33 -6.55
C GLU A 99 3.98 -16.29 -7.03
N PHE A 100 3.55 -15.05 -7.30
CA PHE A 100 4.46 -13.95 -7.66
C PHE A 100 5.48 -13.70 -6.56
N TYR A 101 5.04 -13.72 -5.30
CA TYR A 101 5.94 -13.56 -4.16
C TYR A 101 6.91 -14.74 -4.02
N GLN A 102 6.46 -15.97 -4.26
CA GLN A 102 7.33 -17.15 -4.22
C GLN A 102 8.47 -17.09 -5.24
N LYS A 103 8.27 -16.36 -6.35
CA LYS A 103 9.28 -16.11 -7.38
C LYS A 103 10.14 -14.87 -7.13
N ALA A 104 9.87 -14.12 -6.06
CA ALA A 104 10.62 -12.93 -5.69
C ALA A 104 11.81 -13.27 -4.79
N PHE A 105 12.94 -12.60 -5.00
CA PHE A 105 14.15 -12.78 -4.20
C PHE A 105 14.23 -11.77 -3.06
N LYS A 106 14.93 -12.08 -1.95
CA LYS A 106 15.12 -11.09 -0.87
C LYS A 106 16.14 -10.02 -1.23
N SER A 107 16.97 -10.26 -2.25
CA SER A 107 17.94 -9.29 -2.76
C SER A 107 18.48 -9.70 -4.13
N VAL A 108 19.07 -8.75 -4.84
CA VAL A 108 19.86 -9.00 -6.06
C VAL A 108 21.03 -9.97 -5.80
N ALA A 109 21.62 -9.93 -4.60
CA ALA A 109 22.71 -10.84 -4.23
C ALA A 109 22.26 -12.31 -4.11
N GLU A 110 20.99 -12.57 -3.80
CA GLU A 110 20.43 -13.93 -3.85
C GLU A 110 20.23 -14.38 -5.30
N PHE A 111 19.72 -13.51 -6.16
CA PHE A 111 19.57 -13.78 -7.59
C PHE A 111 20.92 -14.07 -8.28
N ASN A 112 21.98 -13.34 -7.95
CA ASN A 112 23.28 -13.53 -8.61
C ASN A 112 23.94 -14.88 -8.28
N LYS A 113 23.47 -15.61 -7.26
CA LYS A 113 23.95 -16.96 -6.91
C LYS A 113 23.32 -18.08 -7.75
N LEU A 114 22.29 -17.75 -8.55
CA LEU A 114 21.57 -18.71 -9.36
C LEU A 114 22.41 -19.23 -10.53
N THR A 115 22.06 -20.42 -10.99
CA THR A 115 22.53 -20.95 -12.26
C THR A 115 21.97 -20.14 -13.43
N GLN A 116 22.63 -20.22 -14.59
CA GLN A 116 22.16 -19.56 -15.81
C GLN A 116 20.73 -19.97 -16.18
N LYS A 117 20.40 -21.26 -16.06
CA LYS A 117 19.06 -21.79 -16.32
C LYS A 117 18.00 -21.12 -15.44
N GLU A 118 18.25 -20.96 -14.15
CA GLU A 118 17.31 -20.33 -13.22
C GLU A 118 17.12 -18.84 -13.53
N LYS A 119 18.19 -18.14 -13.95
CA LYS A 119 18.10 -16.75 -14.42
C LYS A 119 17.24 -16.64 -15.70
N ASP A 120 17.41 -17.56 -16.64
CA ASP A 120 16.61 -17.62 -17.87
C ASP A 120 15.14 -17.94 -17.60
N ASP A 121 14.88 -18.91 -16.71
CA ASP A 121 13.51 -19.27 -16.28
C ASP A 121 12.83 -18.08 -15.60
N HIS A 122 13.58 -17.27 -14.83
CA HIS A 122 13.07 -16.02 -14.26
C HIS A 122 12.69 -14.98 -15.32
N GLN A 123 13.54 -14.74 -16.33
CA GLN A 123 13.22 -13.80 -17.42
C GLN A 123 12.00 -14.24 -18.21
N LYS A 124 11.92 -15.55 -18.48
CA LYS A 124 10.78 -16.13 -19.16
C LYS A 124 9.50 -15.86 -18.38
N TYR A 125 9.53 -16.06 -17.06
CA TYR A 125 8.38 -15.77 -16.21
C TYR A 125 7.95 -14.29 -16.27
N LEU A 126 8.88 -13.34 -16.16
CA LEU A 126 8.56 -11.91 -16.26
C LEU A 126 7.96 -11.56 -17.62
N THR A 127 8.52 -12.11 -18.70
CA THR A 127 8.05 -11.91 -20.07
C THR A 127 6.64 -12.46 -20.28
N GLU A 128 6.36 -13.68 -19.79
CA GLU A 128 5.04 -14.32 -19.89
C GLU A 128 3.95 -13.54 -19.13
N ASN A 129 4.33 -12.83 -18.08
CA ASN A 129 3.42 -11.97 -17.31
C ASN A 129 3.44 -10.49 -17.77
N ASN A 130 4.15 -10.18 -18.86
CA ASN A 130 4.28 -8.83 -19.41
C ASN A 130 4.76 -7.80 -18.38
N PHE A 131 5.65 -8.20 -17.47
CA PHE A 131 6.28 -7.27 -16.54
C PHE A 131 7.53 -6.66 -17.13
N LYS A 132 7.71 -5.38 -16.83
CA LYS A 132 8.83 -4.57 -17.32
C LYS A 132 9.71 -4.11 -16.17
N HIS A 133 10.93 -3.77 -16.52
CA HIS A 133 11.95 -3.23 -15.63
C HIS A 133 11.47 -2.13 -14.65
N GLU A 134 10.55 -1.27 -15.06
CA GLU A 134 10.08 -0.13 -14.26
C GLU A 134 8.81 -0.40 -13.45
N ASP A 135 8.32 -1.63 -13.52
CA ASP A 135 7.04 -2.00 -12.92
C ASP A 135 7.13 -2.11 -11.40
N ILE A 136 6.00 -1.80 -10.76
CA ILE A 136 5.79 -1.97 -9.32
C ILE A 136 4.64 -2.95 -9.13
N ILE A 137 4.86 -3.98 -8.33
CA ILE A 137 3.87 -5.04 -8.08
C ILE A 137 3.33 -4.88 -6.66
N ILE A 138 2.02 -4.79 -6.52
CA ILE A 138 1.32 -4.45 -5.28
C ILE A 138 0.40 -5.59 -4.86
N PHE A 139 0.50 -6.01 -3.60
CA PHE A 139 -0.39 -7.01 -2.99
C PHE A 139 -1.48 -6.30 -2.20
N VAL A 140 -2.49 -5.79 -2.90
CA VAL A 140 -3.50 -4.91 -2.32
C VAL A 140 -4.26 -5.59 -1.17
N ASP A 141 -4.59 -6.87 -1.31
CA ASP A 141 -5.32 -7.63 -0.28
C ASP A 141 -4.49 -7.85 1.00
N SER A 142 -3.17 -7.65 0.90
CA SER A 142 -2.24 -7.73 2.02
C SER A 142 -2.06 -6.41 2.75
N THR A 143 -2.93 -5.44 2.49
CA THR A 143 -2.96 -4.18 3.24
C THR A 143 -3.08 -4.47 4.73
N PHE A 144 -2.22 -3.84 5.53
CA PHE A 144 -2.23 -3.99 6.98
C PHE A 144 -2.06 -2.65 7.67
N ILE A 145 -2.62 -2.54 8.87
CA ILE A 145 -2.62 -1.32 9.66
C ILE A 145 -1.87 -1.60 10.95
N THR A 146 -0.90 -0.76 11.29
CA THR A 146 -0.20 -0.79 12.57
C THR A 146 -0.54 0.46 13.36
N ALA A 147 -0.97 0.28 14.60
CA ALA A 147 -1.10 1.37 15.57
C ALA A 147 0.23 1.52 16.32
N SER A 148 0.69 2.75 16.53
CA SER A 148 1.85 2.99 17.38
C SER A 148 1.42 2.87 18.84
N LEU A 149 2.08 2.00 19.62
CA LEU A 149 1.87 1.93 21.07
C LEU A 149 2.30 3.22 21.77
N ASP A 150 3.32 3.88 21.22
CA ASP A 150 3.87 5.14 21.76
C ASP A 150 3.04 6.37 21.34
N ASN A 151 2.23 6.25 20.29
CA ASN A 151 1.34 7.30 19.82
C ASN A 151 -0.01 6.70 19.39
N PRO A 152 -0.95 6.53 20.33
CA PRO A 152 -2.24 5.90 20.05
C PRO A 152 -3.11 6.74 19.12
N GLU A 153 -2.76 8.00 18.87
CA GLU A 153 -3.44 8.90 17.91
C GLU A 153 -2.89 8.75 16.48
N ARG A 154 -1.93 7.85 16.26
CA ARG A 154 -1.32 7.61 14.96
C ARG A 154 -1.49 6.15 14.53
N ILE A 155 -2.12 5.98 13.37
CA ILE A 155 -2.13 4.71 12.65
C ILE A 155 -1.27 4.82 11.39
N THR A 156 -0.68 3.70 11.01
CA THR A 156 0.12 3.55 9.79
C THR A 156 -0.52 2.48 8.94
N ILE A 157 -0.91 2.85 7.72
CA ILE A 157 -1.48 1.94 6.73
C ILE A 157 -0.35 1.55 5.78
N ASN A 158 -0.18 0.26 5.55
CA ASN A 158 0.89 -0.30 4.73
C ASN A 158 0.32 -1.20 3.64
N ILE A 159 0.86 -1.07 2.43
CA ILE A 159 0.61 -2.03 1.34
C ILE A 159 1.94 -2.65 0.89
N PRO A 160 2.11 -3.98 0.97
CA PRO A 160 3.31 -4.66 0.47
C PRO A 160 3.50 -4.47 -1.03
N ARG A 161 4.76 -4.26 -1.43
CA ARG A 161 5.14 -4.15 -2.83
C ARG A 161 6.42 -4.91 -3.17
N LEU A 162 6.55 -5.28 -4.44
CA LEU A 162 7.77 -5.78 -5.07
C LEU A 162 8.17 -4.83 -6.20
N ASN A 163 9.46 -4.80 -6.51
CA ASN A 163 9.98 -4.05 -7.64
C ASN A 163 10.78 -4.99 -8.56
N ILE A 164 10.93 -4.57 -9.81
CA ILE A 164 11.87 -5.17 -10.76
C ILE A 164 13.08 -4.25 -10.88
N VAL A 165 14.29 -4.82 -10.85
CA VAL A 165 15.57 -4.10 -11.02
C VAL A 165 16.49 -4.85 -11.96
N ASP A 166 17.56 -4.20 -12.40
CA ASP A 166 18.50 -4.74 -13.36
C ASP A 166 19.71 -5.27 -12.60
N SER A 167 20.13 -6.49 -12.94
CA SER A 167 21.35 -7.10 -12.44
C SER A 167 21.94 -8.00 -13.50
N GLU A 168 23.21 -7.77 -13.87
CA GLU A 168 23.94 -8.59 -14.84
C GLU A 168 23.22 -8.72 -16.21
N GLY A 169 22.41 -7.73 -16.59
CA GLY A 169 21.60 -7.75 -17.82
C GLY A 169 20.28 -8.50 -17.70
N TYR A 170 19.86 -8.86 -16.47
CA TYR A 170 18.59 -9.51 -16.16
C TYR A 170 17.67 -8.56 -15.39
N ASP A 171 16.38 -8.58 -15.70
CA ASP A 171 15.33 -8.03 -14.86
C ASP A 171 15.04 -8.96 -13.67
N VAL A 172 15.11 -8.46 -12.45
CA VAL A 172 15.03 -9.25 -11.21
C VAL A 172 13.85 -8.76 -10.38
N LEU A 173 12.86 -9.64 -10.18
CA LEU A 173 11.81 -9.42 -9.19
C LEU A 173 12.38 -9.62 -7.79
N PHE A 174 12.44 -8.56 -6.99
CA PHE A 174 12.97 -8.65 -5.63
C PHE A 174 12.08 -7.92 -4.61
N ASN A 175 12.24 -8.35 -3.36
CA ASN A 175 11.71 -7.75 -2.15
C ASN A 175 12.88 -7.38 -1.26
N ASN A 176 13.00 -6.14 -0.78
CA ASN A 176 14.04 -5.76 0.18
C ASN A 176 13.71 -6.18 1.64
N GLY A 177 13.29 -7.43 1.82
CA GLY A 177 12.89 -8.05 3.10
C GLY A 177 11.82 -7.29 3.88
N PHE A 178 10.53 -7.58 3.67
CA PHE A 178 9.35 -7.05 4.40
C PHE A 178 9.18 -5.51 4.47
N ASN A 179 10.21 -4.72 4.17
CA ASN A 179 10.28 -3.28 4.35
C ASN A 179 9.79 -2.48 3.13
N LEU A 180 9.46 -3.16 2.03
CA LEU A 180 8.88 -2.51 0.86
C LEU A 180 7.39 -2.43 1.01
N THR A 181 6.96 -1.43 1.75
CA THR A 181 5.56 -1.03 1.80
C THR A 181 5.42 0.37 1.21
N GLN A 182 4.32 0.58 0.48
CA GLN A 182 3.80 1.93 0.35
C GLN A 182 3.13 2.25 1.69
N MET A 183 3.54 3.35 2.32
CA MET A 183 3.11 3.71 3.67
C MET A 183 2.30 5.00 3.64
N GLY A 184 1.28 5.05 4.48
CA GLY A 184 0.43 6.22 4.71
C GLY A 184 0.24 6.39 6.21
N ILE A 185 0.43 7.61 6.70
CA ILE A 185 0.34 7.90 8.14
C ILE A 185 -0.82 8.85 8.38
N VAL A 186 -1.72 8.41 9.24
CA VAL A 186 -2.90 9.15 9.64
C VAL A 186 -2.75 9.54 11.09
N SER A 187 -2.79 10.84 11.36
CA SER A 187 -2.86 11.39 12.72
C SER A 187 -4.29 11.78 13.03
N VAL A 188 -4.89 11.10 13.99
CA VAL A 188 -6.24 11.38 14.49
C VAL A 188 -6.12 12.47 15.55
N LYS A 189 -6.53 13.70 15.25
CA LYS A 189 -6.64 14.73 16.29
C LYS A 189 -7.84 14.43 17.17
N LYS A 190 -7.64 14.48 18.48
CA LYS A 190 -8.74 14.62 19.45
C LYS A 190 -9.50 15.92 19.26
#